data_AF-A0AAW6HQE0-F1
#
_entry.id   AF-A0AAW6HQE0-F1
#
_cell.length_a   1.000
_cell.length_b   1.000
_cell.length_c   1.000
_cell.angle_alpha   90.00
_cell.angle_beta   90.00
_cell.angle_gamma   90.00
#
_symmetry.space_group_name_H-M   'P 1'
#
loop_
_entity.id
_entity.type
_entity.pdbx_description
1 polymer ?
#
loop_
_entity_poly.entity_id
_entity_poly.type
_entity_poly.pdbx_seq_one_letter_code
_entity_poly.pdbx_strand_id
1 'polypeptide(L)'
;WQNPEQLFVAQELINKVKSKCCGIKVLYKANKKLKFKYTFLVCLPLLILLYEFNPLKHIEFLNLGGVASYLIFFITGCIYAQYNSMISDKAKLANIYTASGLLIIYSALIYFIVWDTPFIGIVYAFIGIAFSFSLSSLYIKYNLKFLDHLSNSSYAIYLFSWYPLVIIQSFLMKKYALDWKLWAIISTVFQIYIPFYIYKGIIYIKNNKRYGKTIATLLGQ
;
A
#
# COMPACT_ATOMS: atom_id res chain seq x y z
N TRP A 1 14.10 8.29 4.88
CA TRP A 1 13.24 7.56 5.85
C TRP A 1 12.12 6.92 5.05
N GLN A 2 12.28 5.65 4.65
CA GLN A 2 11.25 4.93 3.90
C GLN A 2 10.03 4.78 4.79
N ASN A 3 8.90 5.34 4.37
CA ASN A 3 7.67 5.19 5.11
C ASN A 3 7.18 3.73 4.98
N PRO A 4 7.07 2.94 6.07
CA PRO A 4 6.52 1.57 6.04
C PRO A 4 5.08 1.50 5.50
N GLU A 5 4.45 2.67 5.32
CA GLU A 5 3.28 2.87 4.50
C GLU A 5 3.41 2.34 3.06
N GLN A 6 4.59 2.23 2.43
CA GLN A 6 4.65 1.79 1.01
C GLN A 6 4.34 0.30 0.77
N LEU A 7 4.78 -0.61 1.66
CA LEU A 7 4.42 -2.04 1.58
C LEU A 7 2.93 -2.26 1.90
N PHE A 8 2.42 -1.46 2.84
CA PHE A 8 1.01 -1.48 3.19
C PHE A 8 0.16 -0.83 2.09
N VAL A 9 0.59 0.28 1.48
CA VAL A 9 -0.01 0.94 0.32
C VAL A 9 0.02 0.04 -0.90
N ALA A 10 1.02 -0.83 -1.06
CA ALA A 10 1.02 -1.85 -2.09
C ALA A 10 -0.08 -2.90 -1.84
N GLN A 11 -0.22 -3.43 -0.62
CA GLN A 11 -1.29 -4.38 -0.27
C GLN A 11 -2.69 -3.74 -0.27
N GLU A 12 -2.79 -2.46 0.09
CA GLU A 12 -3.95 -1.57 0.03
C GLU A 12 -4.32 -1.24 -1.41
N LEU A 13 -3.36 -0.92 -2.28
CA LEU A 13 -3.58 -0.76 -3.72
C LEU A 13 -4.02 -2.08 -4.32
N ILE A 14 -3.50 -3.22 -3.87
CA ILE A 14 -3.94 -4.55 -4.33
C ILE A 14 -5.37 -4.86 -3.87
N ASN A 15 -5.73 -4.52 -2.63
CA ASN A 15 -7.03 -4.82 -2.03
C ASN A 15 -8.11 -3.77 -2.36
N LYS A 16 -7.77 -2.48 -2.46
CA LYS A 16 -8.60 -1.43 -3.08
C LYS A 16 -8.68 -1.61 -4.57
N VAL A 17 -7.64 -2.07 -5.28
CA VAL A 17 -7.82 -2.48 -6.68
C VAL A 17 -8.70 -3.72 -6.73
N LYS A 18 -8.60 -4.73 -5.87
CA LYS A 18 -9.57 -5.85 -5.86
C LYS A 18 -11.01 -5.42 -5.50
N SER A 19 -11.21 -4.54 -4.51
CA SER A 19 -12.54 -4.12 -4.02
C SER A 19 -13.14 -2.97 -4.83
N LYS A 20 -12.34 -1.96 -5.22
CA LYS A 20 -12.70 -1.03 -6.28
C LYS A 20 -12.69 -1.70 -7.64
N CYS A 21 -12.10 -2.88 -7.89
CA CYS A 21 -12.42 -3.71 -9.07
C CYS A 21 -13.76 -4.41 -8.95
N CYS A 22 -14.41 -4.41 -7.79
CA CYS A 22 -15.82 -4.80 -7.69
C CYS A 22 -16.74 -3.63 -8.08
N GLY A 23 -16.43 -2.38 -7.67
CA GLY A 23 -17.12 -1.16 -8.14
C GLY A 23 -16.73 -0.70 -9.56
N ILE A 24 -15.47 -0.88 -9.94
CA ILE A 24 -14.93 -0.74 -11.30
C ILE A 24 -15.43 -1.93 -12.11
N LYS A 25 -15.66 -3.15 -11.60
CA LYS A 25 -16.40 -4.18 -12.38
C LYS A 25 -17.77 -3.66 -12.82
N VAL A 26 -18.46 -2.87 -11.98
CA VAL A 26 -19.74 -2.24 -12.34
C VAL A 26 -19.53 -1.13 -13.40
N LEU A 27 -18.54 -0.26 -13.25
CA LEU A 27 -18.19 0.78 -14.27
C LEU A 27 -17.57 0.21 -15.57
N TYR A 28 -16.87 -0.93 -15.49
CA TYR A 28 -16.17 -1.61 -16.58
C TYR A 28 -17.13 -2.46 -17.40
N LYS A 29 -18.15 -3.03 -16.76
CA LYS A 29 -19.29 -3.62 -17.46
C LYS A 29 -20.07 -2.54 -18.23
N ALA A 30 -20.10 -1.30 -17.72
CA ALA A 30 -20.73 -0.16 -18.38
C ALA A 30 -19.87 0.50 -19.49
N ASN A 31 -18.54 0.40 -19.46
CA ASN A 31 -17.69 1.18 -20.37
C ASN A 31 -16.53 0.38 -21.00
N LYS A 32 -16.88 -0.53 -21.91
CA LYS A 32 -15.95 -1.33 -22.74
C LYS A 32 -15.18 -0.52 -23.81
N LYS A 33 -15.21 0.82 -23.76
CA LYS A 33 -14.82 1.71 -24.88
C LYS A 33 -13.78 2.80 -24.58
N LEU A 34 -13.13 2.85 -23.42
CA LEU A 34 -11.99 3.78 -23.27
C LEU A 34 -10.69 3.18 -23.82
N LYS A 35 -10.25 3.69 -24.98
CA LYS A 35 -8.97 3.39 -25.63
C LYS A 35 -7.80 4.05 -24.89
N PHE A 36 -7.55 3.67 -23.64
CA PHE A 36 -6.47 4.23 -22.79
C PHE A 36 -5.04 3.84 -23.24
N LYS A 37 -4.89 2.97 -24.24
CA LYS A 37 -3.60 2.38 -24.63
C LYS A 37 -2.57 3.42 -25.08
N TYR A 38 -2.99 4.44 -25.82
CA TYR A 38 -2.12 5.51 -26.33
C TYR A 38 -2.01 6.69 -25.36
N THR A 39 -3.10 7.03 -24.66
CA THR A 39 -3.11 8.04 -23.60
C THR A 39 -2.08 7.71 -22.51
N PHE A 40 -1.87 6.44 -22.21
CA PHE A 40 -0.89 5.98 -21.23
C PHE A 40 0.58 6.25 -21.63
N LEU A 41 0.97 5.95 -22.88
CA LEU A 41 2.33 6.18 -23.37
C LEU A 41 2.74 7.66 -23.29
N VAL A 42 1.74 8.55 -23.39
CA VAL A 42 1.94 10.00 -23.30
C VAL A 42 1.86 10.49 -21.85
N CYS A 43 0.93 9.98 -21.05
CA CYS A 43 0.73 10.43 -19.66
C CYS A 43 1.83 9.97 -18.70
N LEU A 44 2.41 8.77 -18.87
CA LEU A 44 3.41 8.27 -17.92
C LEU A 44 4.70 9.10 -17.90
N PRO A 45 5.32 9.48 -19.05
CA PRO A 45 6.46 10.40 -19.07
C PRO A 45 6.13 11.75 -18.43
N LEU A 46 4.95 12.31 -18.72
CA LEU A 46 4.47 13.56 -18.13
C LEU A 46 4.33 13.49 -16.61
N LEU A 47 3.86 12.36 -16.07
CA LEU A 47 3.72 12.16 -14.62
C LEU A 47 5.06 11.97 -13.92
N ILE A 48 6.02 11.31 -14.59
CA ILE A 48 7.40 11.19 -14.09
C ILE A 48 8.06 12.56 -14.05
N LEU A 49 7.88 13.37 -15.09
CA LEU A 49 8.35 14.76 -15.11
C LEU A 49 7.67 15.60 -14.01
N LEU A 50 6.36 15.44 -13.82
CA LEU A 50 5.63 16.12 -12.76
C LEU A 50 6.11 15.73 -11.36
N TYR A 51 6.49 14.47 -11.14
CA TYR A 51 7.05 14.01 -9.87
C TYR A 51 8.40 14.68 -9.57
N GLU A 52 9.28 14.71 -10.57
CA GLU A 52 10.64 15.22 -10.41
C GLU A 52 10.67 16.76 -10.36
N PHE A 53 10.03 17.41 -11.34
CA PHE A 53 9.94 18.87 -11.49
C PHE A 53 8.66 19.45 -10.89
N ASN A 54 8.19 18.89 -9.78
CA ASN A 54 6.94 19.31 -9.15
C ASN A 54 7.04 20.78 -8.67
N PRO A 55 6.35 21.76 -9.30
CA PRO A 55 6.42 23.16 -8.89
C PRO A 55 5.69 23.40 -7.56
N LEU A 56 4.86 22.44 -7.12
CA LEU A 56 4.06 22.52 -5.90
C LEU A 56 4.79 21.94 -4.68
N LYS A 57 6.05 21.49 -4.82
CA LYS A 57 6.84 20.90 -3.72
C LYS A 57 6.92 21.80 -2.49
N HIS A 58 6.93 23.11 -2.67
CA HIS A 58 7.06 24.10 -1.59
C HIS A 58 5.72 24.52 -0.98
N ILE A 59 4.59 24.06 -1.51
CA ILE A 59 3.26 24.45 -1.04
C ILE A 59 2.82 23.49 0.05
N GLU A 60 2.91 23.92 1.31
CA GLU A 60 2.48 23.14 2.48
C GLU A 60 0.96 23.07 2.61
N PHE A 61 0.22 24.02 2.01
CA PHE A 61 -1.23 24.04 2.04
C PHE A 61 -1.81 22.74 1.46
N LEU A 62 -2.54 22.00 2.28
CA LEU A 62 -3.15 20.69 1.95
C LEU A 62 -2.17 19.64 1.40
N ASN A 63 -0.85 19.80 1.61
CA ASN A 63 0.18 18.93 1.05
C ASN A 63 0.01 18.68 -0.47
N LEU A 64 -0.29 19.74 -1.23
CA LEU A 64 -0.52 19.66 -2.68
C LEU A 64 0.70 19.10 -3.43
N GLY A 65 1.91 19.42 -2.97
CA GLY A 65 3.14 18.82 -3.47
C GLY A 65 3.12 17.29 -3.36
N GLY A 66 2.74 16.76 -2.20
CA GLY A 66 2.56 15.32 -1.99
C GLY A 66 1.50 14.73 -2.93
N VAL A 67 0.33 15.35 -3.04
CA VAL A 67 -0.74 14.88 -3.92
C VAL A 67 -0.26 14.73 -5.36
N ALA A 68 0.43 15.75 -5.90
CA ALA A 68 0.98 15.72 -7.26
C ALA A 68 2.02 14.60 -7.43
N SER A 69 2.91 14.40 -6.45
CA SER A 69 3.88 13.31 -6.46
C SER A 69 3.23 11.92 -6.38
N TYR A 70 2.13 11.76 -5.66
CA TYR A 70 1.43 10.47 -5.55
C TYR A 70 0.51 10.14 -6.74
N LEU A 71 0.24 11.09 -7.64
CA LEU A 71 -0.60 10.86 -8.83
C LEU A 71 -0.08 9.73 -9.72
N ILE A 72 1.24 9.58 -9.85
CA ILE A 72 1.84 8.50 -10.63
C ILE A 72 1.38 7.12 -10.13
N PHE A 73 1.43 6.89 -8.81
CA PHE A 73 1.01 5.63 -8.19
C PHE A 73 -0.49 5.39 -8.32
N PHE A 74 -1.30 6.46 -8.19
CA PHE A 74 -2.74 6.38 -8.38
C PHE A 74 -3.10 5.93 -9.80
N ILE A 75 -2.50 6.55 -10.81
CA ILE A 75 -2.75 6.23 -12.23
C ILE A 75 -2.25 4.83 -12.55
N THR A 76 -1.06 4.44 -12.08
CA THR A 76 -0.58 3.07 -12.23
C THR A 76 -1.51 2.05 -11.56
N GLY A 77 -2.09 2.37 -10.41
CA GLY A 77 -3.11 1.55 -9.75
C GLY A 77 -4.39 1.39 -10.58
N CYS A 78 -4.89 2.47 -11.19
CA CYS A 78 -6.02 2.41 -12.11
C CYS A 78 -5.75 1.52 -13.34
N ILE A 79 -4.52 1.53 -13.85
CA ILE A 79 -4.11 0.68 -14.98
C ILE A 79 -4.06 -0.77 -14.56
N TYR A 80 -3.45 -1.06 -13.40
CA TYR A 80 -3.46 -2.40 -12.84
C TYR A 80 -4.89 -2.95 -12.72
N ALA A 81 -5.85 -2.13 -12.28
CA ALA A 81 -7.26 -2.49 -12.21
C ALA A 81 -7.84 -2.91 -13.57
N GLN A 82 -7.50 -2.18 -14.65
CA GLN A 82 -7.96 -2.46 -16.01
C GLN A 82 -7.36 -3.75 -16.59
N TYR A 83 -6.08 -4.01 -16.36
CA TYR A 83 -5.36 -5.18 -16.89
C TYR A 83 -5.25 -6.34 -15.90
N ASN A 84 -6.00 -6.30 -14.80
CA ASN A 84 -5.88 -7.22 -13.69
C ASN A 84 -6.00 -8.69 -14.12
N SER A 85 -6.85 -9.02 -15.11
CA SER A 85 -6.97 -10.39 -15.62
C SER A 85 -5.65 -10.90 -16.21
N MET A 86 -5.04 -10.13 -17.10
CA MET A 86 -3.77 -10.49 -17.76
C MET A 86 -2.60 -10.50 -16.77
N ILE A 87 -2.58 -9.57 -15.82
CA ILE A 87 -1.51 -9.47 -14.82
C ILE A 87 -1.66 -10.57 -13.78
N SER A 88 -2.89 -10.94 -13.39
CA SER A 88 -3.17 -12.04 -12.47
C SER A 88 -2.64 -13.37 -12.99
N ASP A 89 -2.72 -13.62 -14.30
CA ASP A 89 -2.21 -14.87 -14.88
C ASP A 89 -0.67 -14.92 -14.91
N LYS A 90 -0.01 -13.78 -15.16
CA LYS A 90 1.45 -13.66 -14.98
C LYS A 90 1.87 -13.73 -13.52
N ALA A 91 1.07 -13.19 -12.61
CA ALA A 91 1.34 -13.19 -11.18
C ALA A 91 1.29 -14.61 -10.60
N LYS A 92 0.40 -15.49 -11.10
CA LYS A 92 0.40 -16.93 -10.74
C LYS A 92 1.70 -17.64 -11.14
N LEU A 93 2.42 -17.11 -12.13
CA LEU A 93 3.71 -17.62 -12.58
C LEU A 93 4.88 -17.19 -11.68
N ALA A 94 4.63 -16.31 -10.69
CA ALA A 94 5.65 -15.90 -9.74
C ALA A 94 6.16 -17.12 -8.95
N ASN A 95 7.46 -17.35 -9.04
CA ASN A 95 8.17 -18.40 -8.33
C ASN A 95 8.98 -17.80 -7.17
N ILE A 96 9.40 -18.65 -6.24
CA ILE A 96 10.19 -18.23 -5.08
C ILE A 96 11.45 -17.44 -5.48
N TYR A 97 12.08 -17.82 -6.61
CA TYR A 97 13.22 -17.12 -7.20
C TYR A 97 12.91 -15.69 -7.65
N THR A 98 11.70 -15.44 -8.15
CA THR A 98 11.29 -14.08 -8.56
C THR A 98 11.07 -13.18 -7.35
N ALA A 99 10.49 -13.71 -6.26
CA ALA A 99 10.32 -12.97 -5.01
C ALA A 99 11.68 -12.69 -4.35
N SER A 100 12.57 -13.69 -4.27
CA SER A 100 13.90 -13.52 -3.69
C SER A 100 14.76 -12.57 -4.51
N GLY A 101 14.73 -12.65 -5.84
CA GLY A 101 15.44 -11.72 -6.72
C GLY A 101 14.99 -10.26 -6.50
N LEU A 102 13.68 -10.02 -6.44
CA LEU A 102 13.13 -8.68 -6.16
C LEU A 102 13.50 -8.20 -4.75
N LEU A 103 13.54 -9.07 -3.75
CA LEU A 103 13.98 -8.71 -2.39
C LEU A 103 15.46 -8.33 -2.35
N ILE A 104 16.31 -9.07 -3.07
CA ILE A 104 17.75 -8.76 -3.17
C ILE A 104 17.95 -7.41 -3.84
N ILE A 105 17.28 -7.18 -4.99
CA ILE A 105 17.33 -5.89 -5.68
C ILE A 105 16.86 -4.78 -4.76
N TYR A 106 15.68 -4.93 -4.13
CA TYR A 106 15.13 -3.94 -3.20
C TYR A 106 16.11 -3.61 -2.07
N SER A 107 16.72 -4.64 -1.46
CA SER A 107 17.72 -4.47 -0.40
C SER A 107 18.98 -3.77 -0.93
N ALA A 108 19.47 -4.15 -2.11
CA ALA A 108 20.63 -3.52 -2.72
C ALA A 108 20.39 -2.03 -3.01
N LEU A 109 19.20 -1.65 -3.48
CA LEU A 109 18.84 -0.24 -3.67
C LEU A 109 18.90 0.55 -2.36
N ILE A 110 18.61 -0.07 -1.20
CA ILE A 110 18.68 0.64 0.09
C ILE A 110 20.12 0.99 0.47
N TYR A 111 21.05 0.05 0.25
CA TYR A 111 22.42 0.16 0.75
C TYR A 111 23.37 0.86 -0.22
N PHE A 112 23.22 0.61 -1.52
CA PHE A 112 24.22 1.03 -2.51
C PHE A 112 23.90 2.36 -3.19
N ILE A 113 22.69 2.87 -3.03
CA ILE A 113 22.24 4.02 -3.78
C ILE A 113 22.14 5.26 -2.90
N VAL A 114 22.70 6.35 -3.42
CA VAL A 114 22.55 7.69 -2.86
C VAL A 114 21.10 8.12 -3.03
N TRP A 115 20.39 8.28 -1.92
CA TRP A 115 18.96 8.63 -1.90
C TRP A 115 18.59 9.98 -2.53
N ASP A 116 19.58 10.78 -2.90
CA ASP A 116 19.43 12.12 -3.47
C ASP A 116 19.35 12.13 -5.01
N THR A 117 19.53 10.97 -5.64
CA THR A 117 19.42 10.85 -7.09
C THR A 117 17.97 10.90 -7.57
N PRO A 118 17.66 11.63 -8.65
CA PRO A 118 16.31 11.71 -9.21
C PRO A 118 15.82 10.33 -9.69
N PHE A 119 14.50 10.14 -9.73
CA PHE A 119 13.83 8.89 -10.14
C PHE A 119 14.01 7.64 -9.27
N ILE A 120 15.06 7.56 -8.45
CA ILE A 120 15.37 6.36 -7.65
C ILE A 120 14.26 6.05 -6.66
N GLY A 121 13.63 7.06 -6.06
CA GLY A 121 12.46 6.87 -5.21
C GLY A 121 11.28 6.20 -5.94
N ILE A 122 11.07 6.52 -7.22
CA ILE A 122 10.02 5.92 -8.05
C ILE A 122 10.36 4.46 -8.35
N VAL A 123 11.59 4.20 -8.80
CA VAL A 123 12.08 2.85 -9.12
C VAL A 123 11.98 1.94 -7.88
N TYR A 124 12.42 2.46 -6.74
CA TYR A 124 12.33 1.77 -5.46
C TYR A 124 10.89 1.39 -5.12
N ALA A 125 9.96 2.33 -5.24
CA ALA A 125 8.55 2.10 -4.94
C ALA A 125 7.95 1.03 -5.86
N PHE A 126 8.24 1.07 -7.16
CA PHE A 126 7.75 0.05 -8.10
C PHE A 126 8.34 -1.34 -7.83
N ILE A 127 9.61 -1.44 -7.45
CA ILE A 127 10.23 -2.72 -7.08
C ILE A 127 9.61 -3.27 -5.80
N GLY A 128 9.35 -2.42 -4.79
CA GLY A 128 8.65 -2.82 -3.57
C GLY A 128 7.21 -3.31 -3.83
N ILE A 129 6.49 -2.62 -4.72
CA ILE A 129 5.15 -3.05 -5.17
C ILE A 129 5.24 -4.41 -5.87
N ALA A 130 6.16 -4.58 -6.83
CA ALA A 130 6.35 -5.84 -7.55
C ALA A 130 6.73 -6.99 -6.61
N PHE A 131 7.59 -6.74 -5.61
CA PHE A 131 7.94 -7.70 -4.57
C PHE A 131 6.71 -8.12 -3.76
N SER A 132 5.90 -7.16 -3.32
CA SER A 132 4.67 -7.40 -2.55
C SER A 132 3.66 -8.26 -3.34
N PHE A 133 3.51 -8.00 -4.64
CA PHE A 133 2.71 -8.84 -5.54
C PHE A 133 3.22 -10.26 -5.64
N SER A 134 4.53 -10.43 -5.83
CA SER A 134 5.15 -11.76 -5.92
C SER A 134 4.94 -12.57 -4.64
N LEU A 135 5.07 -11.93 -3.47
CA LEU A 135 4.80 -12.55 -2.18
C LEU A 135 3.32 -12.95 -2.02
N SER A 136 2.40 -12.10 -2.46
CA SER A 136 0.96 -12.42 -2.47
C SER A 136 0.64 -13.62 -3.37
N SER A 137 1.30 -13.74 -4.52
CA SER A 137 1.12 -14.90 -5.40
C SER A 137 1.63 -16.19 -4.76
N LEU A 138 2.77 -16.15 -4.09
CA LEU A 138 3.31 -17.29 -3.36
C LEU A 138 2.39 -17.71 -2.20
N TYR A 139 1.84 -16.75 -1.47
CA TYR A 139 0.87 -17.01 -0.41
C TYR A 139 -0.32 -17.83 -0.91
N ILE A 140 -0.89 -17.46 -2.07
CA ILE A 140 -2.00 -18.17 -2.71
C ILE A 140 -1.54 -19.52 -3.26
N LYS A 141 -0.38 -19.58 -3.93
CA LYS A 141 0.17 -20.81 -4.54
C LYS A 141 0.42 -21.91 -3.52
N TYR A 142 0.94 -21.56 -2.35
CA TYR A 142 1.19 -22.49 -1.25
C TYR A 142 0.01 -22.65 -0.29
N ASN A 143 -1.14 -22.03 -0.58
CA ASN A 143 -2.36 -22.10 0.24
C ASN A 143 -2.10 -21.80 1.73
N LEU A 144 -1.27 -20.78 1.99
CA LEU A 144 -0.97 -20.33 3.34
C LEU A 144 -2.21 -19.66 3.94
N LYS A 145 -2.44 -19.85 5.25
CA LYS A 145 -3.65 -19.34 5.94
C LYS A 145 -3.37 -18.44 7.15
N PHE A 146 -2.11 -18.17 7.44
CA PHE A 146 -1.73 -17.46 8.66
C PHE A 146 -2.08 -15.97 8.67
N LEU A 147 -2.48 -15.37 7.53
CA LEU A 147 -3.00 -14.00 7.46
C LEU A 147 -4.53 -13.96 7.35
N ASP A 148 -5.20 -15.12 7.30
CA ASP A 148 -6.64 -15.19 7.04
C ASP A 148 -7.46 -14.59 8.19
N HIS A 149 -6.95 -14.58 9.43
CA HIS A 149 -7.63 -13.94 10.56
C HIS A 149 -7.72 -12.41 10.43
N LEU A 150 -6.82 -11.80 9.64
CA LEU A 150 -6.84 -10.37 9.33
C LEU A 150 -7.83 -10.04 8.20
N SER A 151 -8.41 -11.05 7.55
CA SER A 151 -9.45 -10.85 6.55
C SER A 151 -10.62 -10.05 7.14
N ASN A 152 -11.21 -9.19 6.30
CA ASN A 152 -12.26 -8.21 6.67
C ASN A 152 -11.80 -7.01 7.52
N SER A 153 -10.56 -6.98 8.01
CA SER A 153 -10.06 -5.85 8.83
C SER A 153 -9.09 -4.94 8.07
N SER A 154 -8.78 -5.25 6.81
CA SER A 154 -7.72 -4.60 6.02
C SER A 154 -7.89 -3.08 5.91
N TYR A 155 -9.12 -2.60 5.67
CA TYR A 155 -9.40 -1.16 5.57
C TYR A 155 -9.16 -0.41 6.88
N ALA A 156 -9.57 -1.00 8.01
CA ALA A 156 -9.32 -0.41 9.31
C ALA A 156 -7.83 -0.41 9.65
N ILE A 157 -7.12 -1.49 9.29
CA ILE A 157 -5.68 -1.56 9.45
C ILE A 157 -5.01 -0.42 8.69
N TYR A 158 -5.39 -0.17 7.43
CA TYR A 158 -4.85 0.96 6.67
C TYR A 158 -5.03 2.30 7.37
N LEU A 159 -6.29 2.61 7.69
CA LEU A 159 -6.69 3.92 8.18
C LEU A 159 -6.00 4.24 9.49
N PHE A 160 -5.82 3.24 10.35
CA PHE A 160 -5.26 3.43 11.67
C PHE A 160 -3.78 3.07 11.77
N SER A 161 -3.16 2.45 10.76
CA SER A 161 -1.76 1.98 10.80
C SER A 161 -0.75 3.08 11.16
N TRP A 162 -1.00 4.32 10.73
CA TRP A 162 -0.10 5.43 10.98
C TRP A 162 0.01 5.82 12.46
N TYR A 163 -1.08 5.74 13.23
CA TYR A 163 -1.08 6.21 14.63
C TYR A 163 -0.21 5.35 15.55
N PRO A 164 -0.31 3.99 15.56
CA PRO A 164 0.59 3.14 16.32
C PRO A 164 2.05 3.37 15.95
N LEU A 165 2.34 3.57 14.67
CA LEU A 165 3.71 3.81 14.20
C LEU A 165 4.31 5.06 14.85
N VAL A 166 3.60 6.19 14.82
CA VAL A 166 4.05 7.45 15.42
C VAL A 166 4.19 7.35 16.94
N ILE A 167 3.25 6.68 17.61
CA ILE A 167 3.28 6.46 19.06
C ILE A 167 4.52 5.62 19.43
N ILE A 168 4.73 4.50 18.75
CA ILE A 168 5.87 3.60 18.99
C ILE A 168 7.18 4.34 18.76
N GLN A 169 7.29 5.14 17.71
CA GLN A 169 8.49 5.96 17.47
C GLN A 169 8.71 6.99 18.58
N SER A 170 7.65 7.66 19.02
CA SER A 170 7.76 8.70 20.04
C SER A 170 8.16 8.15 21.41
N PHE A 171 7.71 6.94 21.75
CA PHE A 171 7.92 6.33 23.07
C PHE A 171 9.08 5.32 23.13
N LEU A 172 9.20 4.40 22.16
CA LEU A 172 10.19 3.32 22.21
C LEU A 172 11.57 3.78 21.73
N MET A 173 11.67 4.61 20.69
CA MET A 173 12.98 5.06 20.16
C MET A 173 13.72 5.98 21.14
N LYS A 174 12.99 6.86 21.82
CA LYS A 174 13.60 7.79 22.80
C LYS A 174 14.04 7.09 24.07
N LYS A 175 13.38 5.98 24.44
CA LYS A 175 13.57 5.32 25.73
C LYS A 175 14.50 4.10 25.66
N TYR A 176 14.54 3.40 24.53
CA TYR A 176 15.36 2.21 24.35
C TYR A 176 16.20 2.35 23.08
N ALA A 177 17.52 2.29 23.22
CA ALA A 177 18.47 2.28 22.10
C ALA A 177 18.48 0.91 21.39
N LEU A 178 17.33 0.49 20.87
CA LEU A 178 17.16 -0.76 20.13
C LEU A 178 17.75 -0.64 18.73
N ASP A 179 18.32 -1.74 18.22
CA ASP A 179 18.77 -1.81 16.82
C ASP A 179 17.60 -1.60 15.84
N TRP A 180 17.88 -0.92 14.73
CA TRP A 180 16.87 -0.51 13.75
C TRP A 180 16.14 -1.71 13.11
N LYS A 181 16.80 -2.88 13.03
CA LYS A 181 16.20 -4.12 12.50
C LYS A 181 15.11 -4.65 13.42
N LEU A 182 15.38 -4.71 14.72
CA LEU A 182 14.40 -5.12 15.72
C LEU A 182 13.23 -4.13 15.75
N TRP A 183 13.55 -2.85 15.63
CA TRP A 183 12.55 -1.79 15.56
C TRP A 183 11.60 -1.94 14.37
N ALA A 184 12.11 -2.25 13.18
CA ALA A 184 11.30 -2.46 11.98
C ALA A 184 10.31 -3.62 12.16
N ILE A 185 10.73 -4.71 12.81
CA ILE A 185 9.86 -5.87 13.08
C ILE A 185 8.77 -5.50 14.08
N ILE A 186 9.16 -4.90 15.22
CA ILE A 186 8.23 -4.52 16.29
C ILE A 186 7.18 -3.54 15.76
N SER A 187 7.63 -2.48 15.08
CA SER A 187 6.73 -1.47 14.51
C SER A 187 5.75 -2.09 13.51
N THR A 188 6.20 -2.98 12.62
CA THR A 188 5.33 -3.66 11.65
C THR A 188 4.26 -4.50 12.33
N VAL A 189 4.60 -5.26 13.38
CA VAL A 189 3.64 -6.09 14.12
C VAL A 189 2.57 -5.21 14.76
N PHE A 190 2.98 -4.19 15.52
CA PHE A 190 2.02 -3.33 16.20
C PHE A 190 1.18 -2.49 15.24
N GLN A 191 1.77 -2.04 14.13
CA GLN A 191 1.08 -1.30 13.07
C GLN A 191 -0.07 -2.11 12.45
N ILE A 192 0.03 -3.44 12.42
CA ILE A 192 -1.03 -4.31 11.91
C ILE A 192 -2.03 -4.67 13.00
N TYR A 193 -1.54 -5.11 14.17
CA TYR A 193 -2.40 -5.72 15.19
C TYR A 193 -3.17 -4.71 16.05
N ILE A 194 -2.62 -3.53 16.35
CA ILE A 194 -3.36 -2.51 17.13
C ILE A 194 -4.64 -2.08 16.39
N PRO A 195 -4.59 -1.66 15.11
CA PRO A 195 -5.78 -1.35 14.33
C PRO A 195 -6.76 -2.52 14.22
N PHE A 196 -6.25 -3.74 14.06
CA PHE A 196 -7.07 -4.94 13.98
C PHE A 196 -7.92 -5.15 15.25
N TYR A 197 -7.31 -5.02 16.44
CA TYR A 197 -8.02 -5.17 17.70
C TYR A 197 -8.99 -4.01 17.95
N ILE A 198 -8.63 -2.78 17.58
CA ILE A 198 -9.54 -1.63 17.62
C ILE A 198 -10.78 -1.90 16.77
N TYR A 199 -10.59 -2.34 15.53
CA TYR A 199 -11.68 -2.69 14.61
C TYR A 199 -12.60 -3.77 15.17
N LYS A 200 -12.03 -4.86 15.72
CA LYS A 200 -12.82 -5.93 16.36
C LYS A 200 -13.58 -5.42 17.59
N GLY A 201 -12.98 -4.53 18.37
CA GLY A 201 -13.63 -3.87 19.50
C GLY A 201 -14.84 -3.03 19.07
N ILE A 202 -14.72 -2.27 17.98
CA ILE A 202 -15.83 -1.46 17.43
C ILE A 202 -16.98 -2.37 16.98
N ILE A 203 -16.71 -3.47 16.27
CA ILE A 203 -17.75 -4.44 15.88
C ILE A 203 -18.41 -5.06 17.10
N TYR A 204 -17.63 -5.45 18.09
CA TYR A 204 -18.16 -6.03 19.32
C TYR A 204 -19.11 -5.05 20.04
N ILE A 205 -18.71 -3.78 20.16
CA ILE A 205 -19.53 -2.72 20.74
C ILE A 205 -20.80 -2.49 19.91
N LYS A 206 -20.68 -2.44 18.57
CA LYS A 206 -21.80 -2.28 17.62
C LYS A 206 -22.89 -3.32 17.83
N ASN A 207 -22.51 -4.57 18.08
CA ASN A 207 -23.43 -5.70 18.19
C ASN A 207 -23.97 -5.91 19.61
N ASN A 208 -23.19 -5.60 20.66
CA ASN A 208 -23.52 -5.98 22.05
C ASN A 208 -23.90 -4.83 22.98
N LYS A 209 -23.75 -3.56 22.56
CA LYS A 209 -24.05 -2.40 23.41
C LYS A 209 -25.20 -1.58 22.86
N ARG A 210 -26.02 -1.03 23.76
CA ARG A 210 -27.24 -0.25 23.46
C ARG A 210 -26.96 0.97 22.55
N TYR A 211 -25.81 1.61 22.72
CA TYR A 211 -25.35 2.74 21.89
C TYR A 211 -24.32 2.34 20.83
N GLY A 212 -24.13 1.03 20.62
CA GLY A 212 -23.08 0.50 19.77
C GLY A 212 -23.20 0.97 18.32
N LYS A 213 -24.43 1.04 17.80
CA LYS A 213 -24.68 1.54 16.44
C LYS A 213 -24.30 3.01 16.27
N THR A 214 -24.59 3.85 17.27
CA THR A 214 -24.29 5.28 17.28
C THR A 214 -22.78 5.54 17.37
N ILE A 215 -22.09 4.78 18.22
CA ILE A 215 -20.63 4.86 18.37
C ILE A 215 -19.94 4.36 17.09
N ALA A 216 -20.43 3.29 16.48
CA ALA A 216 -19.89 2.77 15.23
C ALA A 216 -20.06 3.76 14.07
N THR A 217 -21.21 4.43 13.97
CA THR A 217 -21.45 5.45 12.92
C THR A 217 -20.55 6.66 13.08
N LEU A 218 -20.32 7.14 14.32
CA LEU A 218 -19.37 8.21 14.60
C LEU A 218 -17.92 7.86 14.22
N LEU A 219 -17.57 6.57 14.27
CA LEU A 219 -16.25 6.05 13.89
C LEU A 219 -16.16 5.63 12.41
N GLY A 220 -17.20 5.88 11.60
CA GLY A 220 -17.22 5.62 10.16
C GLY A 220 -17.57 4.19 9.74
N GLN A 221 -18.33 3.44 10.57
CA GLN A 221 -18.80 2.06 10.32
C GLN A 221 -20.33 1.89 10.30
#